data_AF-A0A085FIN4-F1
#
_entry.id   AF-A0A085FIN4-F1
#
_cell.length_a   1.000
_cell.length_b   1.000
_cell.length_c   1.000
_cell.angle_alpha   90.00
_cell.angle_beta   90.00
_cell.angle_gamma   90.00
#
_symmetry.space_group_name_H-M   'P 1'
#
loop_
_entity.id
_entity.type
_entity.pdbx_description
1 polymer ?
#
loop_
_entity_poly.entity_id
_entity_poly.type
_entity_poly.pdbx_seq_one_letter_code
_entity_poly.pdbx_strand_id
1 'polypeptide(L)'
;MPHDSEKPDAAFTAIRAALMASYSGTLATTRLSPLDALEYLAAAIGSIYREVANAHLDPDGCPCGWEPCDVLDIVALQQAIAANAAIADEADPFDLRMLAPAGHG
;
A
#
# COMPACT_ATOMS: atom_id res chain seq x y z
N MET A 1 -29.78 -6.83 -1.74
CA MET A 1 -29.10 -5.53 -1.57
C MET A 1 -28.00 -5.48 -2.62
N PRO A 2 -27.89 -4.43 -3.45
CA PRO A 2 -26.81 -4.37 -4.42
C PRO A 2 -25.50 -4.07 -3.68
N HIS A 3 -24.44 -4.78 -4.07
CA HIS A 3 -23.07 -4.48 -3.66
C HIS A 3 -22.70 -3.12 -4.25
N ASP A 4 -22.68 -2.08 -3.42
CA ASP A 4 -21.97 -0.86 -3.76
C ASP A 4 -20.50 -1.26 -3.90
N SER A 5 -20.01 -1.29 -5.14
CA SER A 5 -18.58 -1.38 -5.40
C SER A 5 -17.98 -0.08 -4.89
N GLU A 6 -17.45 -0.09 -3.66
CA GLU A 6 -16.76 1.05 -3.08
C GLU A 6 -15.70 1.52 -4.08
N LYS A 7 -15.94 2.71 -4.63
CA LYS A 7 -15.00 3.35 -5.53
C LYS A 7 -13.68 3.48 -4.75
N PRO A 8 -12.55 2.99 -5.29
CA PRO A 8 -11.26 3.19 -4.63
C PRO A 8 -11.10 4.70 -4.36
N ASP A 9 -10.74 5.05 -3.13
CA ASP A 9 -10.52 6.43 -2.74
C ASP A 9 -9.64 7.12 -3.80
N ALA A 10 -10.11 8.25 -4.33
CA ALA A 10 -9.42 8.99 -5.37
C ALA A 10 -8.02 9.42 -4.90
N ALA A 11 -7.87 9.75 -3.61
CA ALA A 11 -6.59 10.06 -2.99
C ALA A 11 -5.67 8.84 -2.99
N PHE A 12 -6.16 7.68 -2.56
CA PHE A 12 -5.40 6.43 -2.60
C PHE A 12 -4.95 6.09 -4.03
N THR A 13 -5.85 6.21 -5.00
CA THR A 13 -5.55 5.92 -6.41
C THR A 13 -4.46 6.84 -6.95
N ALA A 14 -4.52 8.13 -6.64
CA ALA A 14 -3.50 9.10 -7.04
C ALA A 14 -2.14 8.80 -6.40
N ILE A 15 -2.10 8.52 -5.09
CA ILE A 15 -0.88 8.17 -4.36
C ILE A 15 -0.26 6.88 -4.93
N ARG A 16 -1.06 5.84 -5.15
CA ARG A 16 -0.60 4.57 -5.72
C ARG A 16 0.00 4.76 -7.11
N ALA A 17 -0.62 5.58 -7.96
CA ALA A 17 -0.11 5.87 -9.30
C ALA A 17 1.25 6.58 -9.25
N ALA A 18 1.41 7.56 -8.37
CA ALA A 18 2.68 8.26 -8.16
C ALA A 18 3.78 7.30 -7.66
N LEU A 19 3.47 6.47 -6.66
CA LEU A 19 4.42 5.48 -6.13
C LEU A 19 4.83 4.45 -7.18
N MET A 20 3.90 3.97 -8.02
CA MET A 20 4.20 3.05 -9.11
C MET A 20 5.06 3.67 -10.21
N ALA A 21 4.85 4.95 -10.53
CA ALA A 21 5.73 5.68 -11.44
C ALA A 21 7.15 5.79 -10.88
N SER A 22 7.31 6.10 -9.59
CA SER A 22 8.62 6.14 -8.92
C SER A 22 9.29 4.76 -8.86
N TYR A 23 8.52 3.72 -8.54
CA TYR A 23 9.00 2.34 -8.50
C TYR A 23 9.50 1.86 -9.86
N SER A 24 8.67 2.00 -10.90
CA SER A 24 9.03 1.60 -12.27
C SER A 24 10.22 2.40 -12.81
N GLY A 25 10.27 3.72 -12.54
CA GLY A 25 11.42 4.55 -12.89
C GLY A 25 12.71 4.10 -12.20
N THR A 26 12.63 3.71 -10.92
CA THR A 26 13.78 3.19 -10.16
C THR A 26 14.27 1.88 -10.75
N LEU A 27 13.38 0.94 -11.06
CA LEU A 27 13.78 -0.33 -11.69
C LEU A 27 14.37 -0.13 -13.09
N ALA A 28 13.85 0.82 -13.86
CA ALA A 28 14.36 1.11 -15.21
C ALA A 28 15.75 1.76 -15.21
N THR A 29 16.13 2.46 -14.13
CA THR A 29 17.37 3.26 -14.05
C THR A 29 18.44 2.65 -13.16
N THR A 30 18.10 1.59 -12.42
CA THR A 30 19.02 0.92 -11.48
C THR A 30 19.13 -0.58 -11.80
N ARG A 31 19.90 -1.31 -11.00
CA ARG A 31 19.98 -2.80 -11.03
C ARG A 31 19.38 -3.44 -9.78
N LEU A 32 18.51 -2.71 -9.08
CA LEU A 32 17.88 -3.19 -7.87
C LEU A 32 16.91 -4.34 -8.18
N SER A 33 16.77 -5.27 -7.23
CA SER A 33 15.67 -6.22 -7.30
C SER A 33 14.34 -5.49 -7.03
N PRO A 34 13.20 -6.06 -7.46
CA PRO A 34 11.88 -5.58 -7.10
C PRO A 34 11.70 -5.32 -5.60
N LEU A 35 12.24 -6.21 -4.76
CA LEU A 35 12.10 -6.11 -3.31
C LEU A 35 12.97 -4.99 -2.74
N ASP A 36 14.23 -4.85 -3.18
CA ASP A 36 15.10 -3.76 -2.72
C ASP A 36 14.50 -2.38 -3.05
N ALA A 37 13.89 -2.24 -4.23
CA ALA A 37 13.22 -1.01 -4.61
C ALA A 37 11.99 -0.70 -3.73
N LEU A 38 11.23 -1.73 -3.32
CA LEU A 38 10.14 -1.57 -2.36
C LEU A 38 10.65 -1.23 -0.94
N GLU A 39 11.77 -1.80 -0.52
CA GLU A 39 12.42 -1.45 0.75
C GLU A 39 12.86 0.03 0.77
N TYR A 40 13.42 0.54 -0.33
CA TYR A 40 13.74 1.97 -0.44
C TYR A 40 12.50 2.86 -0.42
N LEU A 41 11.40 2.45 -1.05
CA LEU A 41 10.14 3.19 -0.96
C LEU A 41 9.61 3.21 0.48
N ALA A 42 9.66 2.09 1.20
CA ALA A 42 9.27 2.02 2.60
C ALA A 42 10.16 2.92 3.48
N ALA A 43 11.47 2.91 3.26
CA ALA A 43 12.42 3.78 3.96
C ALA A 43 12.14 5.27 3.68
N ALA A 44 11.82 5.63 2.43
CA ALA A 44 11.44 6.99 2.06
C ALA A 44 10.14 7.43 2.76
N ILE A 45 9.12 6.57 2.81
CA ILE A 45 7.88 6.82 3.56
C ILE A 45 8.18 7.07 5.05
N GLY A 46 9.05 6.25 5.67
CA GLY A 46 9.47 6.45 7.05
C GLY A 46 10.21 7.79 7.28
N SER A 47 11.04 8.22 6.32
CA SER A 47 11.70 9.54 6.39
C SER A 47 10.67 10.67 6.32
N ILE A 48 9.72 10.59 5.39
CA ILE A 48 8.64 11.58 5.23
C ILE A 48 7.80 11.64 6.51
N TYR A 49 7.42 10.49 7.08
CA TYR A 49 6.70 10.44 8.35
C TYR A 49 7.45 11.21 9.45
N ARG A 50 8.75 10.96 9.61
CA ARG A 50 9.57 11.66 10.62
C ARG A 50 9.60 13.16 10.39
N GLU A 51 9.75 13.61 9.15
CA GLU A 51 9.74 15.03 8.80
C GLU A 51 8.40 15.69 9.14
N VAL A 52 7.29 15.03 8.79
CA VAL A 52 5.93 15.51 9.08
C VAL A 52 5.68 15.51 10.59
N ALA A 53 6.04 14.45 11.31
CA ALA A 53 5.89 14.35 12.75
C ALA A 53 6.66 15.47 13.48
N ASN A 54 7.92 15.70 13.10
CA ASN A 54 8.73 16.78 13.68
C ASN A 54 8.10 18.16 13.48
N ALA A 55 7.50 18.42 12.30
CA ALA A 55 6.81 19.68 12.04
C ALA A 55 5.54 19.89 12.88
N HIS A 56 4.98 18.82 13.46
CA HIS A 56 3.81 18.90 14.36
C HIS A 56 4.21 18.96 15.84
N LEU A 57 5.41 18.50 16.18
CA LEU A 57 5.97 18.58 17.54
C LEU A 57 6.65 19.94 17.84
N ASP A 58 6.86 20.76 16.81
CA ASP A 58 7.39 22.12 16.97
C ASP A 58 6.41 23.00 17.78
N PRO A 59 6.88 23.85 18.71
CA PRO A 59 6.03 24.80 19.43
C PRO A 59 5.19 25.73 18.53
N ASP A 60 5.69 26.05 17.34
CA ASP A 60 4.99 26.80 16.29
C ASP A 60 4.47 25.87 15.18
N GLY A 61 4.34 24.57 15.49
CA GLY A 61 3.97 23.50 14.58
C GLY A 61 2.53 23.58 14.06
N CYS A 62 2.20 22.68 13.14
CA CYS A 62 0.91 22.69 12.47
C CYS A 62 -0.26 22.53 13.46
N PRO A 63 -1.26 23.43 13.48
CA PRO A 63 -2.38 23.38 14.42
C PRO A 63 -3.51 22.43 13.98
N CYS A 64 -3.22 21.45 13.11
CA CYS A 64 -4.24 20.56 12.55
C CYS A 64 -4.84 19.58 13.57
N GLY A 65 -4.22 19.47 14.76
CA GLY A 65 -4.69 18.62 15.86
C GLY A 65 -4.23 17.16 15.79
N TRP A 66 -3.43 16.79 14.79
CA TRP A 66 -2.75 15.49 14.77
C TRP A 66 -1.53 15.53 15.69
N GLU A 67 -1.50 14.63 16.68
CA GLU A 67 -0.38 14.46 17.61
C GLU A 67 0.37 13.17 17.24
N PRO A 68 1.62 13.26 16.72
CA PRO A 68 2.36 12.08 16.30
C PRO A 68 2.64 11.13 17.46
N CYS A 69 2.39 9.85 17.25
CA CYS A 69 2.77 8.78 18.18
C CYS A 69 3.55 7.73 17.40
N ASP A 70 4.89 7.83 17.46
CA ASP A 70 5.82 6.98 16.70
C ASP A 70 5.47 5.50 16.75
N VAL A 71 5.20 4.95 17.93
CA VAL A 71 4.87 3.54 18.09
C VAL A 71 3.56 3.18 17.39
N LEU A 72 2.49 3.96 17.63
CA LEU A 72 1.16 3.63 17.09
C LEU A 72 1.07 3.89 15.59
N ASP A 73 1.67 4.99 15.12
CA ASP A 73 1.65 5.39 13.72
C ASP A 73 2.42 4.38 12.85
N ILE A 74 3.62 3.96 13.29
CA ILE A 74 4.41 2.98 12.54
C ILE A 74 3.72 1.62 12.51
N VAL A 75 3.08 1.20 13.62
CA VAL A 75 2.26 -0.02 13.62
C VAL A 75 1.10 0.10 12.64
N ALA A 76 0.40 1.24 12.62
CA ALA A 76 -0.70 1.45 11.67
C ALA A 76 -0.23 1.37 10.20
N LEU A 77 0.94 1.96 9.88
CA LEU A 77 1.54 1.86 8.55
C LEU A 77 1.90 0.41 8.18
N GLN A 78 2.49 -0.35 9.10
CA GLN A 78 2.80 -1.76 8.89
C GLN A 78 1.55 -2.60 8.65
N GLN A 79 0.49 -2.35 9.42
CA GLN A 79 -0.80 -3.02 9.23
C GLN A 79 -1.45 -2.65 7.90
N ALA A 80 -1.35 -1.38 7.48
CA ALA A 80 -1.85 -0.95 6.16
C ALA A 80 -1.12 -1.66 5.01
N ILE A 81 0.21 -1.81 5.11
CA ILE A 81 0.99 -2.60 4.15
C ILE A 81 0.51 -4.06 4.15
N ALA A 82 0.43 -4.69 5.33
CA ALA A 82 0.03 -6.09 5.44
C ALA A 82 -1.37 -6.34 4.86
N ALA A 83 -2.34 -5.46 5.13
CA ALA A 83 -3.71 -5.56 4.64
C ALA A 83 -3.80 -5.44 3.11
N ASN A 84 -2.93 -4.65 2.47
CA ASN A 84 -2.94 -4.42 1.03
C ASN A 84 -1.97 -5.33 0.25
N ALA A 85 -1.03 -5.97 0.94
CA ALA A 85 -0.11 -6.94 0.35
C ALA A 85 -0.60 -8.39 0.47
N ALA A 86 -1.59 -8.64 1.35
CA ALA A 86 -2.24 -9.93 1.41
C ALA A 86 -2.73 -10.29 0.01
N ILE A 87 -2.21 -11.40 -0.53
CA ILE A 87 -2.82 -12.05 -1.68
C ILE A 87 -4.22 -12.36 -1.20
N ALA A 88 -5.22 -11.67 -1.75
CA ALA A 88 -6.59 -12.04 -1.51
C ALA A 88 -6.68 -13.51 -1.89
N ASP A 89 -6.94 -14.36 -0.90
CA ASP A 89 -7.35 -15.75 -1.12
C ASP A 89 -8.78 -15.69 -1.69
N GLU A 90 -8.93 -14.98 -2.82
CA GLU A 90 -10.05 -15.18 -3.70
C GLU A 90 -9.85 -16.58 -4.23
N ALA A 91 -10.52 -17.53 -3.57
CA ALA A 91 -10.75 -18.86 -4.09
C ALA A 91 -10.94 -18.75 -5.60
N ASP A 92 -9.96 -19.27 -6.34
CA ASP A 92 -9.87 -19.20 -7.79
C ASP A 92 -11.25 -19.53 -8.39
N PRO A 93 -11.98 -18.54 -8.95
CA PRO A 93 -13.28 -18.80 -9.58
C PRO A 93 -13.16 -19.74 -10.77
N PHE A 94 -11.92 -20.03 -11.19
CA PHE A 94 -11.54 -20.88 -12.30
C PHE A 94 -10.62 -22.03 -11.86
N ASP A 95 -10.73 -22.55 -10.63
CA ASP A 95 -10.04 -23.79 -10.30
C ASP A 95 -10.58 -24.93 -11.19
N LEU A 96 -9.88 -25.18 -12.29
CA LEU A 96 -10.24 -26.17 -13.31
C LEU A 96 -10.28 -27.60 -12.74
N ARG A 97 -9.70 -27.83 -11.55
CA ARG A 97 -9.78 -29.11 -10.84
C ARG A 97 -11.15 -29.36 -10.21
N MET A 98 -11.99 -28.33 -10.10
CA MET A 98 -13.34 -28.38 -9.55
C MET A 98 -14.44 -28.52 -10.62
N LEU A 99 -14.10 -28.41 -11.90
CA LEU A 99 -15.06 -28.58 -13.00
C LEU A 99 -15.25 -30.07 -13.31
N ALA A 100 -16.51 -30.53 -13.28
CA ALA A 100 -16.86 -31.86 -13.74
C ALA A 100 -16.61 -31.97 -15.26
N PRO A 101 -15.94 -33.03 -15.76
CA PRO A 101 -15.71 -33.19 -17.19
C PRO A 101 -17.04 -33.30 -17.93
N ALA A 102 -17.27 -32.41 -18.90
CA ALA A 102 -18.47 -32.37 -19.74
C ALA A 102 -18.48 -33.46 -20.82
N GLY A 103 -17.99 -34.67 -20.50
CA GLY A 103 -18.07 -35.84 -21.36
C GLY A 103 -19.38 -36.58 -21.10
N HIS A 104 -20.24 -36.70 -22.12
CA HIS A 104 -21.33 -37.67 -22.12
C HIS A 104 -20.75 -38.99 -22.67
N GLY A 105 -20.92 -40.08 -21.90
CA GLY A 105 -20.53 -41.43 -22.30
C GLY A 105 -21.48 -42.05 -23.32
#